data_AF-X1GFE0-F1
#
_entry.id   AF-X1GFE0-F1
#
_cell.length_a   1.000
_cell.length_b   1.000
_cell.length_c   1.000
_cell.angle_alpha   90.00
_cell.angle_beta   90.00
_cell.angle_gamma   90.00
#
_symmetry.space_group_name_H-M   'P 1'
#
loop_
_entity.id
_entity.type
_entity.pdbx_description
1 polymer ?
#
loop_
_entity_poly.entity_id
_entity_poly.type
_entity_poly.pdbx_seq_one_letter_code
_entity_poly.pdbx_strand_id
1 'polypeptide(L)'
;MKNILASDSISLGTEKISIYVPFEVSSLIVNGVNTPFESESSLIKFDLKDSCSFIISKDTLSEDVEYIEKNPLQISESYDSFPDDTIWQFNSSKIIELEHLDHPYLLFNATELENLKDKIHNSEDPWNYSYFSYVSDVDILVNTDINTWDENQRVDPIRKISLKFAIQGGQNYLEKIKEILLDMGNIENDYSMDLSRSYAVQAYAIAYDIIYKNISTPERVLIKDLLESHAQPLSNIDLYPENNHCVVNAGGLGLAGLILKNKTFIDIATEAILTYLYEKNRPDGASYEGQSYLAFAYLNSIEFLHALNRLNAYNFFNNSRFLNSLDFMAHCLNPLATTPLFEDATTSGYANEILLISAAQISNQQRAKEYQWLWEHRKNNTDLLGLNKKYFESSEPVVNLLINYGNCPNEITGIINIDLHRSLIEEELIEPEKISIYVPFEVSSLIVNGVNTPFESESSLIKFD
;
A
#
# COMPACT_ATOMS: atom_id res chain seq x y z
N MET A 1 14.12 -1.26 -25.88
CA MET A 1 15.45 -0.84 -26.41
C MET A 1 15.25 0.20 -27.52
N LYS A 2 15.34 1.48 -27.17
CA LYS A 2 15.47 2.62 -28.10
C LYS A 2 16.46 3.57 -27.44
N ASN A 3 17.73 3.49 -27.85
CA ASN A 3 18.79 4.35 -27.36
C ASN A 3 18.49 5.79 -27.77
N ILE A 4 18.13 6.62 -26.80
CA ILE A 4 18.26 8.07 -26.93
C ILE A 4 19.56 8.41 -26.19
N LEU A 5 20.67 8.34 -26.93
CA LEU A 5 21.88 9.06 -26.56
C LEU A 5 21.57 10.55 -26.79
N ALA A 6 21.16 11.25 -25.74
CA ALA A 6 21.20 12.71 -25.73
C ALA A 6 22.66 13.12 -25.58
N SER A 7 23.37 13.23 -26.70
CA SER A 7 24.73 13.78 -26.79
C SER A 7 24.70 15.25 -27.22
N ASP A 8 23.70 16.01 -26.77
CA ASP A 8 23.71 17.46 -26.90
C ASP A 8 23.95 18.04 -25.50
N SER A 9 25.21 18.37 -25.23
CA SER A 9 25.60 19.19 -24.08
C SER A 9 25.00 20.58 -24.26
N ILE A 10 23.75 20.75 -23.85
CA ILE A 10 23.21 22.06 -23.55
C ILE A 10 24.01 22.55 -22.35
N SER A 11 24.91 23.50 -22.58
CA SER A 11 25.52 24.31 -21.52
C SER A 11 24.39 25.10 -20.86
N LEU A 12 23.66 24.46 -19.95
CA LEU A 12 22.84 25.16 -18.98
C LEU A 12 23.81 26.05 -18.20
N GLY A 13 23.55 27.37 -18.19
CA GLY A 13 24.30 28.26 -17.31
C GLY A 13 24.20 27.74 -15.87
N THR A 14 25.22 27.95 -15.05
CA THR A 14 25.18 27.61 -13.63
C THR A 14 23.88 28.16 -13.02
N GLU A 15 22.94 27.26 -12.71
CA GLU A 15 21.72 27.62 -12.00
C GLU A 15 22.02 27.52 -10.51
N LYS A 16 21.81 28.63 -9.82
CA LYS A 16 22.00 28.70 -8.37
C LYS A 16 20.75 28.13 -7.72
N ILE A 17 20.88 26.94 -7.15
CA ILE A 17 19.80 26.29 -6.41
C ILE A 17 19.75 26.90 -5.01
N SER A 18 18.54 27.13 -4.50
CA SER A 18 18.29 27.56 -3.13
C SER A 18 17.37 26.55 -2.45
N ILE A 19 17.84 25.91 -1.37
CA ILE A 19 17.11 24.89 -0.62
C ILE A 19 16.92 25.39 0.81
N TYR A 20 15.69 25.32 1.31
CA TYR A 20 15.40 25.59 2.71
C TYR A 20 15.86 24.43 3.58
N VAL A 21 16.66 24.72 4.59
CA VAL A 21 17.23 23.76 5.53
C VAL A 21 17.05 24.30 6.95
N PRO A 22 16.26 23.63 7.81
CA PRO A 22 15.87 24.13 9.13
C PRO A 22 16.94 23.93 10.21
N PHE A 23 18.19 23.71 9.80
CA PHE A 23 19.32 23.47 10.68
C PHE A 23 20.58 24.12 10.10
N GLU A 24 21.56 24.39 10.96
CA GLU A 24 22.86 24.87 10.51
C GLU A 24 23.56 23.77 9.72
N VAL A 25 23.78 24.00 8.43
CA VAL A 25 24.41 23.04 7.54
C VAL A 25 25.91 23.07 7.77
N SER A 26 26.46 21.92 8.18
CA SER A 26 27.91 21.74 8.35
C SER A 26 28.56 21.18 7.09
N SER A 27 27.81 20.50 6.23
CA SER A 27 28.32 19.95 4.97
C SER A 27 27.25 19.85 3.88
N LEU A 28 27.69 20.10 2.65
CA LEU A 28 26.94 19.85 1.42
C LEU A 28 27.83 19.00 0.53
N ILE A 29 27.31 17.85 0.10
CA ILE A 29 27.96 17.02 -0.91
C ILE A 29 27.08 17.04 -2.16
N VAL A 30 27.68 17.27 -3.33
CA VAL A 30 27.01 17.20 -4.63
C VAL A 30 27.79 16.21 -5.48
N ASN A 31 27.13 15.15 -5.96
CA ASN A 31 27.75 14.07 -6.73
C ASN A 31 29.03 13.51 -6.08
N GLY A 32 29.04 13.35 -4.76
CA GLY A 32 30.15 12.79 -3.99
C GLY A 32 31.29 13.75 -3.71
N VAL A 33 31.12 15.04 -4.03
CA VAL A 33 32.11 16.07 -3.79
C VAL A 33 31.59 17.07 -2.78
N ASN A 34 32.36 17.28 -1.70
CA ASN A 34 32.14 18.39 -0.78
C ASN A 34 32.08 19.70 -1.57
N THR A 35 30.91 20.31 -1.59
CA THR A 35 30.59 21.44 -2.45
C THR A 35 30.39 22.68 -1.58
N PRO A 36 31.08 23.79 -1.91
CA PRO A 36 30.84 25.05 -1.22
C PRO A 36 29.39 25.50 -1.37
N PHE A 37 28.84 26.07 -0.30
CA PHE A 37 27.51 26.66 -0.30
C PHE A 37 27.52 27.99 0.45
N GLU A 38 26.56 28.83 0.12
CA GLU A 38 26.23 30.02 0.89
C GLU A 38 25.05 29.68 1.81
N SER A 39 25.11 30.13 3.06
CA SER A 39 24.00 29.99 4.02
C SER A 39 23.46 31.37 4.36
N GLU A 40 22.15 31.55 4.21
CA GLU A 40 21.44 32.78 4.57
C GLU A 40 20.04 32.44 5.08
N SER A 41 19.74 32.75 6.35
CA SER A 41 18.37 32.64 6.91
C SER A 41 17.72 31.27 6.71
N SER A 42 18.44 30.18 7.01
CA SER A 42 17.99 28.78 6.80
C SER A 42 17.82 28.39 5.33
N LEU A 43 18.35 29.17 4.38
CA LEU A 43 18.51 28.75 2.99
C LEU A 43 19.97 28.43 2.74
N ILE A 44 20.23 27.28 2.12
CA ILE A 44 21.52 27.03 1.48
C ILE A 44 21.41 27.33 -0.01
N LYS A 45 22.46 27.93 -0.56
CA LYS A 45 22.57 28.23 -1.99
C LYS A 45 23.85 27.63 -2.53
N PHE A 46 23.74 26.91 -3.64
CA PHE A 46 24.89 26.31 -4.31
C PHE A 46 24.65 26.21 -5.81
N ASP A 47 25.74 26.16 -6.57
CA ASP A 47 25.67 26.12 -8.03
C ASP A 47 25.54 24.67 -8.51
N LEU A 48 24.54 24.41 -9.36
CA LEU A 48 24.47 23.19 -10.14
C LEU A 48 24.80 23.47 -11.61
N LYS A 49 25.53 22.52 -12.20
CA LYS A 49 25.92 22.57 -13.62
C LYS A 49 25.13 21.58 -14.46
N ASP A 50 24.79 20.43 -13.87
CA ASP A 50 24.08 19.32 -14.50
C ASP A 50 23.13 18.67 -13.46
N SER A 51 22.28 17.74 -13.89
CA SER A 51 21.52 16.87 -12.96
C SER A 51 22.45 16.17 -11.97
N CYS A 52 22.11 16.21 -10.68
CA CYS A 52 22.97 15.69 -9.61
C CYS A 52 22.18 14.98 -8.50
N SER A 53 22.90 14.24 -7.65
CA SER A 53 22.49 13.96 -6.28
C SER A 53 23.16 14.97 -5.33
N PHE A 54 22.53 15.21 -4.17
CA PHE A 54 23.18 15.97 -3.12
C PHE A 54 22.78 15.46 -1.72
N ILE A 55 23.67 15.65 -0.76
CA ILE A 55 23.45 15.42 0.67
C ILE A 55 23.68 16.73 1.41
N ILE A 56 22.71 17.11 2.24
CA ILE A 56 22.81 18.27 3.14
C ILE A 56 22.77 17.73 4.57
N SER A 57 23.80 18.03 5.36
CA SER A 57 23.92 17.49 6.72
C SER A 57 24.22 18.57 7.76
N LYS A 58 23.60 18.42 8.93
CA LYS A 58 23.93 19.20 10.13
C LYS A 58 25.29 18.81 10.72
N ASP A 59 25.73 17.59 10.46
CA ASP A 59 26.97 17.02 10.99
C ASP A 59 28.07 17.05 9.93
N THR A 60 29.32 17.16 10.37
CA THR A 60 30.47 16.99 9.48
C THR A 60 30.51 15.53 9.02
N LEU A 61 30.26 15.30 7.74
CA LEU A 61 30.24 13.95 7.18
C LEU A 61 31.68 13.40 7.11
N SER A 62 31.88 12.16 7.55
CA SER A 62 33.17 11.47 7.45
C SER A 62 33.52 11.14 5.99
N GLU A 63 34.78 10.81 5.71
CA GLU A 63 35.23 10.35 4.38
C GLU A 63 34.41 9.17 3.84
N ASP A 64 33.74 8.39 4.71
CA ASP A 64 32.86 7.29 4.34
C ASP A 64 31.60 7.75 3.58
N VAL A 65 31.12 8.97 3.80
CA VAL A 65 29.93 9.50 3.11
C VAL A 65 30.28 9.99 1.72
N GLU A 66 31.50 10.52 1.52
CA GLU A 66 32.04 10.73 0.16
C GLU A 66 32.13 9.41 -0.61
N TYR A 67 32.36 8.28 0.06
CA TYR A 67 32.36 6.95 -0.55
C TYR A 67 30.94 6.48 -0.94
N ILE A 68 29.90 6.85 -0.18
CA ILE A 68 28.49 6.49 -0.45
C ILE A 68 27.93 7.23 -1.68
N GLU A 69 28.31 8.48 -1.92
CA GLU A 69 27.91 9.18 -3.16
C GLU A 69 28.84 8.91 -4.35
N LYS A 70 30.15 8.69 -4.15
CA LYS A 70 31.08 8.31 -5.24
C LYS A 70 30.87 6.89 -5.74
N ASN A 71 30.37 6.00 -4.87
CA ASN A 71 29.83 4.72 -5.25
C ASN A 71 28.32 4.80 -5.01
N PRO A 72 27.54 5.47 -5.91
CA PRO A 72 26.09 5.37 -5.84
C PRO A 72 25.83 3.88 -5.71
N LEU A 73 25.24 3.47 -4.56
CA LEU A 73 25.20 2.09 -4.04
C LEU A 73 25.63 1.18 -5.17
N GLN A 74 26.88 0.66 -5.18
CA GLN A 74 27.23 -0.34 -6.19
C GLN A 74 26.19 -1.42 -6.00
N ILE A 75 25.09 -1.31 -6.73
CA ILE A 75 24.00 -2.25 -6.77
C ILE A 75 24.78 -3.38 -7.38
N SER A 76 25.16 -4.32 -6.53
CA SER A 76 25.69 -5.59 -6.96
C SER A 76 24.82 -5.96 -8.14
N GLU A 77 25.36 -5.85 -9.35
CA GLU A 77 24.67 -6.19 -10.60
C GLU A 77 24.44 -7.71 -10.67
N SER A 78 24.35 -8.40 -9.52
CA SER A 78 23.41 -9.48 -9.38
C SER A 78 22.01 -8.90 -9.60
N TYR A 79 21.69 -8.62 -10.86
CA TYR A 79 20.31 -8.59 -11.31
C TYR A 79 19.72 -9.92 -10.85
N ASP A 80 18.92 -9.89 -9.79
CA ASP A 80 18.08 -11.04 -9.47
C ASP A 80 17.32 -11.35 -10.75
N SER A 81 17.64 -12.50 -11.34
CA SER A 81 17.05 -12.94 -12.58
C SER A 81 15.59 -13.28 -12.34
N PHE A 82 14.76 -13.08 -13.35
CA PHE A 82 13.40 -13.60 -13.36
C PHE A 82 13.44 -15.10 -12.95
N PRO A 83 12.60 -15.53 -11.99
CA PRO A 83 12.64 -16.91 -11.50
C PRO A 83 12.27 -17.87 -12.64
N ASP A 84 12.96 -19.02 -12.68
CA ASP A 84 12.65 -20.07 -13.65
C ASP A 84 11.18 -20.52 -13.51
N ASP A 85 10.52 -20.75 -14.64
CA ASP A 85 9.14 -21.21 -14.73
C ASP A 85 8.83 -22.42 -13.86
N THR A 86 9.79 -23.33 -13.67
CA THR A 86 9.63 -24.50 -12.80
C THR A 86 9.46 -24.16 -11.31
N ILE A 87 9.78 -22.94 -10.90
CA ILE A 87 9.66 -22.44 -9.53
C ILE A 87 8.27 -21.86 -9.27
N TRP A 88 7.73 -21.09 -10.22
CA TRP A 88 6.50 -20.32 -10.01
C TRP A 88 5.28 -20.87 -10.74
N GLN A 89 5.44 -21.61 -11.84
CA GLN A 89 4.30 -22.20 -12.54
C GLN A 89 3.59 -23.22 -11.66
N PHE A 90 2.27 -23.17 -11.69
CA PHE A 90 1.46 -24.03 -10.85
C PHE A 90 1.53 -25.47 -11.35
N ASN A 91 2.09 -26.38 -10.56
CA ASN A 91 2.26 -27.77 -10.97
C ASN A 91 0.90 -28.50 -11.06
N SER A 92 0.71 -29.38 -12.05
CA SER A 92 -0.46 -30.25 -12.16
C SER A 92 -0.69 -31.12 -10.91
N SER A 93 0.36 -31.52 -10.18
CA SER A 93 0.20 -32.21 -8.90
C SER A 93 -0.50 -31.33 -7.85
N LYS A 94 -0.25 -30.02 -7.89
CA LYS A 94 -0.86 -29.05 -7.00
C LYS A 94 -2.35 -28.87 -7.28
N ILE A 95 -2.75 -28.92 -8.56
CA ILE A 95 -4.17 -28.93 -8.93
C ILE A 95 -4.89 -30.13 -8.32
N ILE A 96 -4.28 -31.32 -8.36
CA ILE A 96 -4.84 -32.53 -7.73
C ILE A 96 -4.95 -32.33 -6.21
N GLU A 97 -3.95 -31.73 -5.55
CA GLU A 97 -4.05 -31.40 -4.13
C GLU A 97 -5.24 -30.48 -3.83
N LEU A 98 -5.48 -29.45 -4.64
CA LEU A 98 -6.65 -28.56 -4.50
C LEU A 98 -7.98 -29.31 -4.64
N GLU A 99 -8.02 -30.44 -5.34
CA GLU A 99 -9.23 -31.27 -5.43
C GLU A 99 -9.64 -31.94 -4.13
N HIS A 100 -8.68 -32.11 -3.23
CA HIS A 100 -8.86 -32.79 -1.96
C HIS A 100 -8.91 -31.85 -0.76
N LEU A 101 -8.78 -30.53 -0.99
CA LEU A 101 -8.90 -29.54 0.09
C LEU A 101 -10.36 -29.32 0.48
N ASP A 102 -10.57 -29.24 1.79
CA ASP A 102 -11.84 -28.84 2.38
C ASP A 102 -11.99 -27.32 2.32
N HIS A 103 -13.06 -26.85 1.70
CA HIS A 103 -13.44 -25.43 1.74
C HIS A 103 -13.88 -24.99 3.16
N PRO A 104 -13.65 -23.72 3.55
CA PRO A 104 -12.83 -22.73 2.84
C PRO A 104 -11.34 -23.08 2.92
N TYR A 105 -10.55 -22.66 1.93
CA TYR A 105 -9.09 -22.85 1.94
C TYR A 105 -8.28 -21.68 1.40
N LEU A 106 -8.90 -20.67 0.77
CA LEU A 106 -8.16 -19.55 0.18
C LEU A 106 -7.47 -18.69 1.24
N LEU A 107 -8.25 -18.15 2.19
CA LEU A 107 -7.75 -17.23 3.22
C LEU A 107 -7.57 -17.90 4.58
N PHE A 108 -8.36 -18.93 4.86
CA PHE A 108 -8.31 -19.71 6.09
C PHE A 108 -8.89 -21.10 5.85
N ASN A 109 -8.47 -22.07 6.64
CA ASN A 109 -9.12 -23.37 6.75
C ASN A 109 -10.11 -23.38 7.93
N ALA A 110 -10.80 -24.50 8.13
CA ALA A 110 -11.73 -24.66 9.24
C ALA A 110 -11.09 -24.42 10.62
N THR A 111 -9.85 -24.85 10.85
CA THR A 111 -9.16 -24.67 12.14
C THR A 111 -8.83 -23.20 12.39
N GLU A 112 -8.33 -22.49 11.38
CA GLU A 112 -8.02 -21.07 11.52
C GLU A 112 -9.28 -20.20 11.60
N LEU A 113 -10.37 -20.61 10.96
CA LEU A 113 -11.67 -19.95 11.12
C LEU A 113 -12.15 -20.03 12.57
N GLU A 114 -12.00 -21.19 13.24
CA GLU A 114 -12.32 -21.29 14.67
C GLU A 114 -11.39 -20.41 15.52
N ASN A 115 -10.09 -20.41 15.25
CA ASN A 115 -9.16 -19.49 15.93
C ASN A 115 -9.51 -18.01 15.71
N LEU A 116 -9.99 -17.65 14.52
CA LEU A 116 -10.44 -16.31 14.19
C LEU A 116 -11.71 -15.93 14.96
N LYS A 117 -12.67 -16.86 15.08
CA LYS A 117 -13.87 -16.68 15.92
C LYS A 117 -13.47 -16.43 17.37
N ASP A 118 -12.53 -17.20 17.91
CA ASP A 118 -12.05 -17.04 19.29
C ASP A 118 -11.41 -15.65 19.49
N LYS A 119 -10.54 -15.23 18.56
CA LYS A 119 -9.93 -13.88 18.57
C LYS A 119 -10.97 -12.77 18.53
N ILE A 120 -12.01 -12.90 17.71
CA ILE A 120 -13.06 -11.89 17.58
C ILE A 120 -13.95 -11.86 18.83
N HIS A 121 -14.23 -13.01 19.45
CA HIS A 121 -15.08 -13.05 20.66
C HIS A 121 -14.37 -12.55 21.92
N ASN A 122 -13.04 -12.41 21.90
CA ASN A 122 -12.32 -11.76 22.98
C ASN A 122 -12.50 -10.23 22.93
N SER A 123 -13.38 -9.69 23.77
CA SER A 123 -13.68 -8.25 23.83
C SER A 123 -12.50 -7.37 24.27
N GLU A 124 -11.45 -7.96 24.84
CA GLU A 124 -10.24 -7.22 25.24
C GLU A 124 -9.27 -7.03 24.06
N ASP A 125 -9.41 -7.81 22.99
CA ASP A 125 -8.53 -7.74 21.83
C ASP A 125 -9.03 -6.71 20.80
N PRO A 126 -8.11 -6.01 20.10
CA PRO A 126 -8.48 -5.00 19.10
C PRO A 126 -9.29 -5.58 17.93
N TRP A 127 -9.14 -6.89 17.67
CA TRP A 127 -9.86 -7.61 16.60
C TRP A 127 -11.37 -7.61 16.78
N ASN A 128 -11.86 -7.62 18.02
CA ASN A 128 -13.28 -7.54 18.33
C ASN A 128 -13.89 -6.26 17.76
N TYR A 129 -13.32 -5.11 18.14
CA TYR A 129 -13.78 -3.80 17.70
C TYR A 129 -13.65 -3.64 16.18
N SER A 130 -12.51 -4.01 15.60
CA SER A 130 -12.29 -3.94 14.15
C SER A 130 -13.31 -4.77 13.37
N TYR A 131 -13.61 -5.99 13.81
CA TYR A 131 -14.62 -6.83 13.19
C TYR A 131 -16.02 -6.21 13.28
N PHE A 132 -16.49 -5.84 14.48
CA PHE A 132 -17.85 -5.32 14.66
C PHE A 132 -18.05 -3.96 13.99
N SER A 133 -17.00 -3.14 13.88
CA SER A 133 -17.01 -1.92 13.08
C SER A 133 -17.18 -2.24 11.60
N TYR A 134 -16.40 -3.18 11.07
CA TYR A 134 -16.43 -3.57 9.65
C TYR A 134 -17.78 -4.16 9.22
N VAL A 135 -18.44 -4.97 10.06
CA VAL A 135 -19.73 -5.62 9.73
C VAL A 135 -20.96 -4.88 10.28
N SER A 136 -20.79 -3.63 10.73
CA SER A 136 -21.83 -2.88 11.47
C SER A 136 -23.11 -2.62 10.68
N ASP A 137 -23.04 -2.53 9.35
CA ASP A 137 -24.14 -2.25 8.44
C ASP A 137 -24.73 -3.51 7.76
N VAL A 138 -24.16 -4.69 8.01
CA VAL A 138 -24.52 -5.93 7.28
C VAL A 138 -26.00 -6.28 7.40
N ASP A 139 -26.65 -6.03 8.54
CA ASP A 139 -28.07 -6.34 8.70
C ASP A 139 -28.97 -5.44 7.85
N ILE A 140 -28.50 -4.25 7.47
CA ILE A 140 -29.17 -3.38 6.49
C ILE A 140 -28.91 -3.94 5.07
N LEU A 141 -27.66 -4.28 4.76
CA LEU A 141 -27.25 -4.80 3.46
C LEU A 141 -28.01 -6.08 3.09
N VAL A 142 -28.23 -6.98 4.04
CA VAL A 142 -28.93 -8.26 3.82
C VAL A 142 -30.41 -8.08 3.50
N ASN A 143 -31.01 -6.96 3.88
CA ASN A 143 -32.39 -6.62 3.56
C ASN A 143 -32.52 -5.71 2.33
N THR A 144 -31.40 -5.28 1.74
CA THR A 144 -31.39 -4.40 0.57
C THR A 144 -31.59 -5.21 -0.71
N ASP A 145 -32.42 -4.70 -1.62
CA ASP A 145 -32.62 -5.28 -2.95
C ASP A 145 -31.34 -5.12 -3.77
N ILE A 146 -30.77 -6.23 -4.25
CA ILE A 146 -29.50 -6.22 -5.01
C ILE A 146 -29.61 -5.44 -6.32
N ASN A 147 -30.82 -5.22 -6.84
CA ASN A 147 -31.05 -4.42 -8.05
C ASN A 147 -30.88 -2.91 -7.80
N THR A 148 -30.77 -2.49 -6.54
CA THR A 148 -30.45 -1.09 -6.19
C THR A 148 -28.94 -0.82 -6.20
N TRP A 149 -28.12 -1.87 -6.28
CA TRP A 149 -26.67 -1.77 -6.38
C TRP A 149 -26.24 -1.93 -7.83
N ASP A 150 -25.41 -1.00 -8.31
CA ASP A 150 -24.63 -1.25 -9.52
C ASP A 150 -23.63 -2.40 -9.31
N GLU A 151 -23.05 -2.91 -10.39
CA GLU A 151 -22.14 -4.05 -10.38
C GLU A 151 -20.90 -3.83 -9.51
N ASN A 152 -20.43 -2.59 -9.38
CA ASN A 152 -19.25 -2.24 -8.58
C ASN A 152 -19.59 -2.15 -7.09
N GLN A 153 -20.79 -1.65 -6.77
CA GLN A 153 -21.30 -1.51 -5.41
C GLN A 153 -21.53 -2.84 -4.71
N ARG A 154 -21.58 -3.97 -5.44
CA ARG A 154 -21.80 -5.31 -4.87
C ARG A 154 -20.58 -5.90 -4.16
N VAL A 155 -19.38 -5.36 -4.42
CA VAL A 155 -18.10 -5.87 -3.89
C VAL A 155 -18.03 -5.75 -2.36
N ASP A 156 -18.26 -4.55 -1.81
CA ASP A 156 -18.18 -4.33 -0.36
C ASP A 156 -19.26 -5.11 0.42
N PRO A 157 -20.55 -5.10 0.01
CA PRO A 157 -21.58 -5.90 0.64
C PRO A 157 -21.26 -7.39 0.67
N ILE A 158 -20.86 -8.01 -0.45
CA ILE A 158 -20.61 -9.46 -0.45
C ILE A 158 -19.42 -9.82 0.44
N ARG A 159 -18.36 -8.99 0.50
CA ARG A 159 -17.21 -9.21 1.42
C ARG A 159 -17.66 -9.18 2.88
N LYS A 160 -18.39 -8.13 3.29
CA LYS A 160 -18.89 -7.99 4.67
C LYS A 160 -19.87 -9.09 5.07
N ILE A 161 -20.84 -9.39 4.21
CA ILE A 161 -21.85 -10.44 4.48
C ILE A 161 -21.18 -11.81 4.58
N SER A 162 -20.22 -12.11 3.69
CA SER A 162 -19.48 -13.38 3.71
C SER A 162 -18.64 -13.55 4.98
N LEU A 163 -17.95 -12.49 5.42
CA LEU A 163 -17.21 -12.52 6.67
C LEU A 163 -18.14 -12.70 7.88
N LYS A 164 -19.26 -11.96 7.94
CA LYS A 164 -20.25 -12.12 9.03
C LYS A 164 -20.83 -13.53 9.05
N PHE A 165 -21.16 -14.10 7.89
CA PHE A 165 -21.60 -15.49 7.77
C PHE A 165 -20.54 -16.48 8.24
N ALA A 166 -19.27 -16.31 7.87
CA ALA A 166 -18.18 -17.20 8.29
C ALA A 166 -18.01 -17.23 9.82
N ILE A 167 -18.13 -16.06 10.48
CA ILE A 167 -17.95 -15.93 11.93
C ILE A 167 -19.20 -16.35 12.71
N GLN A 168 -20.39 -15.89 12.29
CA GLN A 168 -21.62 -15.98 13.09
C GLN A 168 -22.64 -16.99 12.54
N GLY A 169 -22.50 -17.42 11.28
CA GLY A 169 -23.54 -18.14 10.56
C GLY A 169 -24.80 -17.29 10.37
N GLY A 170 -25.87 -17.91 9.88
CA GLY A 170 -27.17 -17.25 9.68
C GLY A 170 -27.74 -17.49 8.29
N GLN A 171 -28.99 -17.96 8.23
CA GLN A 171 -29.63 -18.32 6.96
C GLN A 171 -29.86 -17.08 6.07
N ASN A 172 -30.21 -15.94 6.66
CA ASN A 172 -30.40 -14.69 5.93
C ASN A 172 -29.10 -14.23 5.22
N TYR A 173 -27.95 -14.35 5.89
CA TYR A 173 -26.65 -14.01 5.28
C TYR A 173 -26.32 -14.97 4.15
N LEU A 174 -26.50 -16.28 4.37
CA LEU A 174 -26.29 -17.30 3.33
C LEU A 174 -27.16 -17.04 2.09
N GLU A 175 -28.46 -16.79 2.27
CA GLU A 175 -29.35 -16.53 1.14
C GLU A 175 -28.97 -15.25 0.39
N LYS A 176 -28.55 -14.18 1.09
CA LYS A 176 -28.09 -12.96 0.40
C LYS A 176 -26.78 -13.19 -0.37
N ILE A 177 -25.83 -13.96 0.17
CA ILE A 177 -24.60 -14.29 -0.57
C ILE A 177 -24.96 -15.09 -1.83
N LYS A 178 -25.85 -16.08 -1.72
CA LYS A 178 -26.35 -16.86 -2.86
C LYS A 178 -27.03 -15.97 -3.89
N GLU A 179 -27.89 -15.05 -3.46
CA GLU A 179 -28.57 -14.08 -4.32
C GLU A 179 -27.55 -13.28 -5.14
N ILE A 180 -26.52 -12.72 -4.51
CA ILE A 180 -25.47 -11.95 -5.21
C ILE A 180 -24.67 -12.84 -6.17
N LEU A 181 -24.24 -14.03 -5.75
CA LEU A 181 -23.44 -14.94 -6.59
C LEU A 181 -24.22 -15.48 -7.78
N LEU A 182 -25.51 -15.79 -7.60
CA LEU A 182 -26.37 -16.28 -8.70
C LEU A 182 -26.77 -15.16 -9.66
N ASP A 183 -26.78 -13.90 -9.20
CA ASP A 183 -27.06 -12.74 -10.04
C ASP A 183 -25.87 -12.31 -10.92
N MET A 184 -24.69 -12.94 -10.78
CA MET A 184 -23.55 -12.71 -11.71
C MET A 184 -23.96 -12.87 -13.18
N GLY A 185 -24.92 -13.76 -13.48
CA GLY A 185 -25.41 -13.98 -14.84
C GLY A 185 -26.15 -12.78 -15.45
N ASN A 186 -26.63 -11.84 -14.61
CA ASN A 186 -27.30 -10.62 -15.06
C ASN A 186 -26.35 -9.43 -15.22
N ILE A 187 -25.06 -9.59 -14.83
CA ILE A 187 -24.00 -8.60 -15.01
C ILE A 187 -23.29 -8.90 -16.35
N GLU A 188 -23.90 -8.58 -17.48
CA GLU A 188 -23.32 -8.83 -18.80
C GLU A 188 -22.25 -7.79 -19.17
N ASN A 189 -21.00 -8.00 -18.75
CA ASN A 189 -19.84 -7.13 -19.06
C ASN A 189 -19.96 -5.65 -18.63
N ASP A 190 -20.97 -5.29 -17.83
CA ASP A 190 -21.27 -3.93 -17.41
C ASP A 190 -20.27 -3.32 -16.41
N TYR A 191 -19.17 -3.99 -16.10
CA TYR A 191 -18.14 -3.39 -15.26
C TYR A 191 -17.60 -2.13 -15.92
N SER A 192 -17.63 -1.03 -15.16
CA SER A 192 -17.10 0.27 -15.57
C SER A 192 -15.63 0.24 -16.02
N MET A 193 -14.84 -0.72 -15.52
CA MET A 193 -13.45 -0.95 -15.87
C MET A 193 -13.00 -2.36 -15.46
N ASP A 194 -11.89 -2.82 -16.03
CA ASP A 194 -11.31 -4.14 -15.71
C ASP A 194 -10.93 -4.29 -14.23
N LEU A 195 -10.49 -3.21 -13.58
CA LEU A 195 -10.22 -3.20 -12.13
C LEU A 195 -11.47 -3.58 -11.33
N SER A 196 -12.62 -3.02 -11.68
CA SER A 196 -13.87 -3.30 -11.00
C SER A 196 -14.29 -4.76 -11.17
N ARG A 197 -14.09 -5.31 -12.37
CA ARG A 197 -14.27 -6.73 -12.64
C ARG A 197 -13.33 -7.56 -11.76
N SER A 198 -12.05 -7.18 -11.63
CA SER A 198 -11.11 -7.88 -10.75
C SER A 198 -11.60 -7.88 -9.30
N TYR A 199 -11.99 -6.73 -8.76
CA TYR A 199 -12.49 -6.65 -7.38
C TYR A 199 -13.71 -7.55 -7.13
N ALA A 200 -14.64 -7.56 -8.08
CA ALA A 200 -15.81 -8.43 -8.04
C ALA A 200 -15.42 -9.91 -8.08
N VAL A 201 -14.58 -10.31 -9.04
CA VAL A 201 -14.10 -11.70 -9.16
C VAL A 201 -13.38 -12.16 -7.90
N GLN A 202 -12.53 -11.33 -7.29
CA GLN A 202 -11.89 -11.63 -6.00
C GLN A 202 -12.94 -11.89 -4.91
N ALA A 203 -13.89 -10.97 -4.76
CA ALA A 203 -14.93 -11.05 -3.75
C ALA A 203 -15.85 -12.26 -3.94
N TYR A 204 -16.21 -12.58 -5.17
CA TYR A 204 -17.05 -13.74 -5.51
C TYR A 204 -16.32 -15.06 -5.28
N ALA A 205 -15.04 -15.16 -5.64
CA ALA A 205 -14.23 -16.35 -5.38
C ALA A 205 -14.12 -16.64 -3.87
N ILE A 206 -13.86 -15.61 -3.05
CA ILE A 206 -13.78 -15.74 -1.58
C ILE A 206 -15.14 -16.09 -0.99
N ALA A 207 -16.22 -15.42 -1.42
CA ALA A 207 -17.57 -15.71 -0.93
C ALA A 207 -17.99 -17.15 -1.25
N TYR A 208 -17.71 -17.63 -2.46
CA TYR A 208 -17.95 -19.01 -2.87
C TYR A 208 -17.18 -20.01 -1.98
N ASP A 209 -15.90 -19.74 -1.72
CA ASP A 209 -15.05 -20.57 -0.85
C ASP A 209 -15.66 -20.73 0.55
N ILE A 210 -16.12 -19.60 1.11
CA ILE A 210 -16.74 -19.55 2.44
C ILE A 210 -18.04 -20.34 2.50
N ILE A 211 -18.95 -20.18 1.53
CA ILE A 211 -20.27 -20.82 1.58
C ILE A 211 -20.32 -22.22 0.95
N TYR A 212 -19.21 -22.71 0.38
CA TYR A 212 -19.16 -23.93 -0.43
C TYR A 212 -19.92 -25.10 0.21
N LYS A 213 -19.68 -25.36 1.50
CA LYS A 213 -20.29 -26.47 2.25
C LYS A 213 -21.79 -26.30 2.50
N ASN A 214 -22.31 -25.08 2.38
CA ASN A 214 -23.68 -24.70 2.67
C ASN A 214 -24.59 -24.61 1.43
N ILE A 215 -24.01 -24.76 0.23
CA ILE A 215 -24.75 -24.79 -1.03
C ILE A 215 -24.76 -26.19 -1.64
N SER A 216 -25.80 -26.48 -2.43
CA SER A 216 -26.02 -27.74 -3.10
C SER A 216 -25.06 -27.96 -4.28
N THR A 217 -24.88 -29.21 -4.72
CA THR A 217 -24.04 -29.51 -5.89
C THR A 217 -24.47 -28.76 -7.15
N PRO A 218 -25.77 -28.64 -7.51
CA PRO A 218 -26.19 -27.84 -8.65
C PRO A 218 -25.82 -26.36 -8.51
N GLU A 219 -26.01 -25.75 -7.34
CA GLU A 219 -25.61 -24.36 -7.08
C GLU A 219 -24.09 -24.19 -7.19
N ARG A 220 -23.31 -25.17 -6.72
CA ARG A 220 -21.84 -25.15 -6.85
C ARG A 220 -21.37 -25.14 -8.29
N VAL A 221 -22.02 -25.90 -9.16
CA VAL A 221 -21.69 -25.95 -10.60
C VAL A 221 -22.06 -24.61 -11.23
N LEU A 222 -23.30 -24.14 -11.02
CA LEU A 222 -23.77 -22.88 -11.60
C LEU A 222 -22.90 -21.68 -11.19
N ILE A 223 -22.58 -21.53 -9.91
CA ILE A 223 -21.75 -20.41 -9.45
C ILE A 223 -20.32 -20.48 -10.00
N LYS A 224 -19.78 -21.69 -10.20
CA LYS A 224 -18.46 -21.86 -10.84
C LYS A 224 -18.48 -21.45 -12.30
N ASP A 225 -19.49 -21.87 -13.06
CA ASP A 225 -19.63 -21.51 -14.47
C ASP A 225 -19.76 -19.97 -14.62
N LEU A 226 -20.53 -19.33 -13.74
CA LEU A 226 -20.66 -17.88 -13.68
C LEU A 226 -19.33 -17.19 -13.32
N LEU A 227 -18.64 -17.68 -12.28
CA LEU A 227 -17.35 -17.14 -11.86
C LEU A 227 -16.29 -17.26 -12.96
N GLU A 228 -16.25 -18.39 -13.68
CA GLU A 228 -15.36 -18.60 -14.81
C GLU A 228 -15.66 -17.62 -15.95
N SER A 229 -16.94 -17.44 -16.30
CA SER A 229 -17.35 -16.47 -17.31
C SER A 229 -16.95 -15.03 -16.96
N HIS A 230 -16.94 -14.69 -15.67
CA HIS A 230 -16.53 -13.37 -15.17
C HIS A 230 -15.02 -13.18 -15.12
N ALA A 231 -14.27 -14.24 -14.78
CA ALA A 231 -12.81 -14.24 -14.72
C ALA A 231 -12.15 -14.31 -16.11
N GLN A 232 -12.77 -15.01 -17.08
CA GLN A 232 -12.19 -15.26 -18.39
C GLN A 232 -11.77 -13.99 -19.15
N PRO A 233 -12.51 -12.87 -19.10
CA PRO A 233 -12.04 -11.63 -19.75
C PRO A 233 -10.76 -11.08 -19.14
N LEU A 234 -10.51 -11.29 -17.84
CA LEU A 234 -9.25 -10.86 -17.19
C LEU A 234 -8.03 -11.59 -17.76
N SER A 235 -8.17 -12.83 -18.24
CA SER A 235 -7.07 -13.56 -18.88
C SER A 235 -6.77 -13.11 -20.31
N ASN A 236 -7.70 -12.35 -20.92
CA ASN A 236 -7.60 -11.90 -22.31
C ASN A 236 -7.15 -10.44 -22.43
N ILE A 237 -7.20 -9.70 -21.33
CA ILE A 237 -6.55 -8.39 -21.25
C ILE A 237 -5.07 -8.65 -21.46
N ASP A 238 -4.42 -7.77 -22.22
CA ASP A 238 -2.97 -7.76 -22.37
C ASP A 238 -2.37 -7.44 -20.98
N LEU A 239 -2.29 -8.45 -20.11
CA LEU A 239 -1.75 -8.35 -18.75
C LEU A 239 -0.23 -8.14 -18.76
N TYR A 240 0.35 -7.87 -19.94
CA TYR A 240 1.72 -7.46 -20.08
C TYR A 240 1.94 -6.09 -19.43
N PRO A 241 3.01 -5.94 -18.63
CA PRO A 241 2.97 -5.08 -17.46
C PRO A 241 3.34 -3.63 -17.79
N GLU A 242 2.42 -2.84 -18.31
CA GLU A 242 2.67 -1.40 -18.49
C GLU A 242 2.28 -0.55 -17.26
N ASN A 243 1.59 -1.13 -16.27
CA ASN A 243 1.19 -0.42 -15.04
C ASN A 243 0.64 -1.36 -13.96
N ASN A 244 0.38 -0.81 -12.79
CA ASN A 244 -0.21 -1.48 -11.64
C ASN A 244 -1.56 -2.18 -11.91
N HIS A 245 -2.35 -1.80 -12.93
CA HIS A 245 -3.64 -2.46 -13.21
C HIS A 245 -3.46 -3.94 -13.56
N CYS A 246 -2.35 -4.32 -14.20
CA CYS A 246 -2.08 -5.72 -14.51
C CYS A 246 -1.98 -6.59 -13.24
N VAL A 247 -1.34 -6.07 -12.19
CA VAL A 247 -1.20 -6.73 -10.89
C VAL A 247 -2.56 -6.83 -10.19
N VAL A 248 -3.36 -5.76 -10.25
CA VAL A 248 -4.71 -5.78 -9.68
C VAL A 248 -5.61 -6.81 -10.39
N ASN A 249 -5.60 -6.84 -11.72
CA ASN A 249 -6.36 -7.80 -12.51
C ASN A 249 -5.88 -9.24 -12.31
N ALA A 250 -4.57 -9.44 -12.17
CA ALA A 250 -3.97 -10.72 -11.81
C ALA A 250 -4.46 -11.23 -10.44
N GLY A 251 -4.68 -10.36 -9.45
CA GLY A 251 -5.27 -10.73 -8.17
C GLY A 251 -6.64 -11.43 -8.31
N GLY A 252 -7.53 -10.85 -9.11
CA GLY A 252 -8.84 -11.44 -9.44
C GLY A 252 -8.75 -12.74 -10.20
N LEU A 253 -7.99 -12.73 -11.29
CA LEU A 253 -7.81 -13.92 -12.13
C LEU A 253 -7.20 -15.09 -11.34
N GLY A 254 -6.20 -14.81 -10.50
CA GLY A 254 -5.50 -15.80 -9.70
C GLY A 254 -6.39 -16.46 -8.64
N LEU A 255 -7.16 -15.67 -7.89
CA LEU A 255 -8.11 -16.22 -6.90
C LEU A 255 -9.21 -17.06 -7.55
N ALA A 256 -9.78 -16.60 -8.67
CA ALA A 256 -10.72 -17.41 -9.43
C ALA A 256 -10.05 -18.69 -9.94
N GLY A 257 -8.82 -18.59 -10.45
CA GLY A 257 -8.03 -19.73 -10.88
C GLY A 257 -7.85 -20.80 -9.80
N LEU A 258 -7.57 -20.40 -8.55
CA LEU A 258 -7.46 -21.32 -7.42
C LEU A 258 -8.79 -22.04 -7.13
N ILE A 259 -9.93 -21.33 -7.14
CA ILE A 259 -11.26 -21.89 -6.86
C ILE A 259 -11.76 -22.81 -7.98
N LEU A 260 -11.55 -22.38 -9.22
CA LEU A 260 -11.92 -23.11 -10.43
C LEU A 260 -10.94 -24.23 -10.73
N LYS A 261 -9.78 -24.26 -10.07
CA LYS A 261 -8.67 -25.17 -10.34
C LYS A 261 -8.18 -25.03 -11.78
N ASN A 262 -8.21 -23.80 -12.29
CA ASN A 262 -7.78 -23.45 -13.63
C ASN A 262 -6.30 -23.06 -13.59
N LYS A 263 -5.42 -24.00 -13.93
CA LYS A 263 -3.96 -23.79 -13.95
C LYS A 263 -3.56 -22.60 -14.81
N THR A 264 -4.17 -22.45 -15.98
CA THR A 264 -3.87 -21.35 -16.92
C THR A 264 -4.12 -19.98 -16.28
N PHE A 265 -5.24 -19.81 -15.57
CA PHE A 265 -5.53 -18.55 -14.86
C PHE A 265 -4.51 -18.25 -13.78
N ILE A 266 -4.10 -19.27 -13.02
CA ILE A 266 -3.11 -19.12 -11.94
C ILE A 266 -1.74 -18.75 -12.51
N ASP A 267 -1.32 -19.42 -13.59
CA ASP A 267 -0.03 -19.16 -14.23
C ASP A 267 0.01 -17.74 -14.79
N ILE A 268 -1.00 -17.32 -15.58
CA ILE A 268 -1.09 -15.97 -16.15
C ILE A 268 -1.03 -14.91 -15.04
N ALA A 269 -1.81 -15.11 -13.96
CA ALA A 269 -1.82 -14.17 -12.84
C ALA A 269 -0.46 -14.10 -12.13
N THR A 270 0.17 -15.24 -11.88
CA THR A 270 1.47 -15.31 -11.20
C THR A 270 2.57 -14.67 -12.04
N GLU A 271 2.59 -14.97 -13.34
CA GLU A 271 3.52 -14.39 -14.30
C GLU A 271 3.36 -12.87 -14.37
N ALA A 272 2.14 -12.34 -14.53
CA ALA A 272 1.90 -10.90 -14.62
C ALA A 272 2.47 -10.14 -13.41
N ILE A 273 2.30 -10.67 -12.20
CA ILE A 273 2.83 -10.07 -10.96
C ILE A 273 4.37 -10.15 -10.94
N LEU A 274 4.95 -11.27 -11.36
CA LEU A 274 6.40 -11.43 -11.46
C LEU A 274 7.01 -10.50 -12.51
N THR A 275 6.38 -10.35 -13.68
CA THR A 275 6.88 -9.50 -14.76
C THR A 275 6.83 -8.03 -14.33
N TYR A 276 5.76 -7.60 -13.66
CA TYR A 276 5.72 -6.27 -13.04
C TYR A 276 6.87 -6.08 -12.03
N LEU A 277 7.10 -7.08 -11.18
CA LEU A 277 8.12 -7.04 -10.13
C LEU A 277 9.56 -7.03 -10.67
N TYR A 278 9.85 -7.79 -11.72
CA TYR A 278 11.22 -7.99 -12.21
C TYR A 278 11.59 -7.08 -13.37
N GLU A 279 10.63 -6.71 -14.21
CA GLU A 279 10.89 -5.92 -15.42
C GLU A 279 10.56 -4.43 -15.27
N LYS A 280 9.64 -4.08 -14.36
CA LYS A 280 9.15 -2.70 -14.22
C LYS A 280 9.65 -2.03 -12.94
N ASN A 281 9.66 -2.75 -11.82
CA ASN A 281 10.27 -2.24 -10.59
C ASN A 281 11.79 -2.35 -10.63
N ARG A 282 12.46 -1.37 -10.02
CA ARG A 282 13.91 -1.37 -9.88
C ARG A 282 14.36 -2.46 -8.89
N PRO A 283 15.60 -2.96 -9.01
CA PRO A 283 16.13 -3.99 -8.09
C PRO A 283 16.14 -3.60 -6.61
N ASP A 284 16.27 -2.31 -6.31
CA ASP A 284 16.20 -1.75 -4.96
C ASP A 284 14.76 -1.65 -4.41
N GLY A 285 13.75 -1.99 -5.22
CA GLY A 285 12.34 -1.95 -4.85
C GLY A 285 11.58 -0.71 -5.30
N ALA A 286 12.26 0.31 -5.84
CA ALA A 286 11.60 1.52 -6.31
C ALA A 286 10.65 1.23 -7.48
N SER A 287 9.45 1.80 -7.46
CA SER A 287 8.52 1.75 -8.59
C SER A 287 8.62 3.02 -9.44
N TYR A 288 8.54 2.84 -10.76
CA TYR A 288 8.46 3.94 -11.72
C TYR A 288 7.10 4.67 -11.69
N GLU A 289 6.05 4.05 -11.14
CA GLU A 289 4.73 4.66 -10.94
C GLU A 289 4.61 5.36 -9.57
N GLY A 290 5.71 5.40 -8.81
CA GLY A 290 5.70 5.85 -7.43
C GLY A 290 5.19 4.80 -6.44
N GLN A 291 5.42 5.05 -5.15
CA GLN A 291 5.14 4.10 -4.07
C GLN A 291 3.64 3.96 -3.78
N SER A 292 2.84 4.98 -4.07
CA SER A 292 1.38 4.93 -3.94
C SER A 292 0.77 3.88 -4.88
N TYR A 293 1.14 3.88 -6.16
CA TYR A 293 0.62 2.89 -7.11
C TYR A 293 1.18 1.50 -6.90
N LEU A 294 2.44 1.37 -6.49
CA LEU A 294 2.99 0.08 -6.09
C LEU A 294 2.21 -0.52 -4.91
N ALA A 295 1.93 0.29 -3.87
CA ALA A 295 1.13 -0.13 -2.74
C ALA A 295 -0.31 -0.51 -3.14
N PHE A 296 -0.92 0.27 -4.03
CA PHE A 296 -2.23 -0.05 -4.61
C PHE A 296 -2.22 -1.40 -5.35
N ALA A 297 -1.20 -1.64 -6.19
CA ALA A 297 -1.02 -2.90 -6.93
C ALA A 297 -0.97 -4.10 -5.98
N TYR A 298 -0.11 -4.03 -4.96
CA TYR A 298 0.12 -5.13 -4.02
C TYR A 298 -1.07 -5.34 -3.10
N LEU A 299 -1.67 -4.28 -2.56
CA LEU A 299 -2.83 -4.42 -1.68
C LEU A 299 -3.99 -5.10 -2.41
N ASN A 300 -4.26 -4.73 -3.67
CA ASN A 300 -5.37 -5.29 -4.43
C ASN A 300 -5.06 -6.66 -5.07
N SER A 301 -3.87 -7.21 -4.86
CA SER A 301 -3.52 -8.59 -5.21
C SER A 301 -3.21 -9.45 -3.99
N ILE A 302 -3.13 -8.87 -2.78
CA ILE A 302 -2.58 -9.52 -1.59
C ILE A 302 -3.33 -10.79 -1.19
N GLU A 303 -4.65 -10.84 -1.41
CA GLU A 303 -5.47 -12.01 -1.11
C GLU A 303 -5.03 -13.22 -1.97
N PHE A 304 -4.66 -12.99 -3.23
CA PHE A 304 -4.09 -14.02 -4.10
C PHE A 304 -2.68 -14.43 -3.66
N LEU A 305 -1.80 -13.47 -3.36
CA LEU A 305 -0.44 -13.74 -2.88
C LEU A 305 -0.46 -14.57 -1.58
N HIS A 306 -1.36 -14.21 -0.67
CA HIS A 306 -1.57 -14.94 0.58
C HIS A 306 -2.06 -16.35 0.32
N ALA A 307 -3.07 -16.53 -0.56
CA ALA A 307 -3.58 -17.85 -0.92
C ALA A 307 -2.49 -18.74 -1.53
N LEU A 308 -1.64 -18.22 -2.43
CA LEU A 308 -0.51 -18.97 -2.98
C LEU A 308 0.49 -19.42 -1.91
N ASN A 309 0.87 -18.50 -1.01
CA ASN A 309 1.81 -18.80 0.08
C ASN A 309 1.24 -19.90 0.99
N ARG A 310 0.00 -19.71 1.43
CA ARG A 310 -0.74 -20.63 2.28
C ARG A 310 -0.84 -22.03 1.68
N LEU A 311 -1.15 -22.10 0.39
CA LEU A 311 -1.28 -23.36 -0.33
C LEU A 311 0.09 -24.00 -0.61
N ASN A 312 1.20 -23.37 -0.23
CA ASN A 312 2.57 -23.78 -0.58
C ASN A 312 2.72 -23.96 -2.11
N ALA A 313 2.15 -23.02 -2.88
CA ALA A 313 2.26 -23.00 -4.33
C ALA A 313 3.44 -22.10 -4.75
N TYR A 314 3.39 -20.82 -4.38
CA TYR A 314 4.48 -19.88 -4.58
C TYR A 314 4.46 -18.83 -3.46
N ASN A 315 5.63 -18.42 -2.97
CA ASN A 315 5.73 -17.52 -1.82
C ASN A 315 6.40 -16.20 -2.22
N PHE A 316 5.58 -15.20 -2.58
CA PHE A 316 6.04 -13.84 -2.84
C PHE A 316 6.68 -13.18 -1.61
N PHE A 317 6.29 -13.55 -0.39
CA PHE A 317 6.85 -13.01 0.86
C PHE A 317 8.27 -13.50 1.17
N ASN A 318 8.79 -14.44 0.37
CA ASN A 318 10.21 -14.83 0.37
C ASN A 318 10.94 -14.38 -0.91
N ASN A 319 10.25 -13.74 -1.85
CA ASN A 319 10.87 -13.25 -3.08
C ASN A 319 11.68 -11.97 -2.79
N SER A 320 12.95 -11.94 -3.18
CA SER A 320 13.86 -10.83 -2.89
C SER A 320 13.38 -9.50 -3.47
N ARG A 321 12.87 -9.49 -4.72
CA ARG A 321 12.36 -8.26 -5.33
C ARG A 321 11.12 -7.74 -4.62
N PHE A 322 10.21 -8.62 -4.23
CA PHE A 322 9.00 -8.23 -3.50
C PHE A 322 9.38 -7.62 -2.15
N LEU A 323 10.30 -8.27 -1.43
CA LEU A 323 10.82 -7.78 -0.15
C LEU A 323 11.55 -6.45 -0.29
N ASN A 324 12.35 -6.25 -1.34
CA ASN A 324 13.00 -4.97 -1.60
C ASN A 324 11.98 -3.87 -1.88
N SER A 325 10.91 -4.16 -2.62
CA SER A 325 9.80 -3.22 -2.83
C SER A 325 9.10 -2.83 -1.53
N LEU A 326 8.91 -3.77 -0.59
CA LEU A 326 8.38 -3.46 0.74
C LEU A 326 9.36 -2.64 1.58
N ASP A 327 10.65 -2.98 1.58
CA ASP A 327 11.70 -2.23 2.29
C ASP A 327 11.78 -0.78 1.76
N PHE A 328 11.80 -0.61 0.44
CA PHE A 328 11.82 0.71 -0.19
C PHE A 328 10.58 1.53 0.19
N MET A 329 9.40 0.90 0.14
CA MET A 329 8.15 1.53 0.54
C MET A 329 8.20 1.97 2.01
N ALA A 330 8.67 1.11 2.92
CA ALA A 330 8.84 1.41 4.34
C ALA A 330 9.78 2.59 4.58
N HIS A 331 10.91 2.66 3.87
CA HIS A 331 11.88 3.75 3.98
C HIS A 331 11.44 5.07 3.34
N CYS A 332 10.47 5.03 2.43
CA CYS A 332 9.94 6.23 1.78
C CYS A 332 8.78 6.86 2.55
N LEU A 333 8.22 6.18 3.55
CA LEU A 333 7.15 6.76 4.35
C LEU A 333 7.65 7.99 5.11
N ASN A 334 6.87 9.08 5.06
CA ASN A 334 7.16 10.27 5.85
C ASN A 334 6.87 10.01 7.35
N PRO A 335 7.15 10.98 8.26
CA PRO A 335 6.89 10.81 9.69
C PRO A 335 5.42 10.56 10.08
N LEU A 336 4.47 10.86 9.18
CA LEU A 336 3.05 10.55 9.35
C LEU A 336 2.70 9.16 8.78
N ALA A 337 3.73 8.41 8.38
CA ALA A 337 3.66 7.13 7.73
C ALA A 337 2.85 7.14 6.42
N THR A 338 2.90 8.23 5.63
CA THR A 338 2.27 8.28 4.30
C THR A 338 3.31 8.28 3.19
N THR A 339 2.94 7.76 2.02
CA THR A 339 3.82 7.73 0.85
C THR A 339 4.14 9.15 0.38
N PRO A 340 5.34 9.38 -0.17
CA PRO A 340 5.69 10.67 -0.73
C PRO A 340 4.90 10.92 -2.02
N LEU A 341 4.58 12.19 -2.28
CA LEU A 341 3.79 12.63 -3.44
C LEU A 341 4.67 12.83 -4.69
N PHE A 342 5.41 11.79 -5.08
CA PHE A 342 6.14 11.74 -6.35
C PHE A 342 5.35 10.93 -7.37
N GLU A 343 5.43 11.35 -8.64
CA GLU A 343 4.58 10.83 -9.75
C GLU A 343 3.08 11.05 -9.47
N ASP A 344 2.23 10.26 -10.12
CA ASP A 344 0.81 10.22 -9.78
C ASP A 344 0.66 9.45 -8.44
N ALA A 345 0.43 10.18 -7.35
CA ALA A 345 0.44 9.59 -6.01
C ALA A 345 -0.69 10.12 -5.12
N THR A 346 -1.05 9.30 -4.13
CA THR A 346 -2.04 9.62 -3.10
C THR A 346 -1.44 9.38 -1.71
N THR A 347 -1.98 10.03 -0.68
CA THR A 347 -1.66 9.74 0.72
C THR A 347 -2.47 8.57 1.28
N SER A 348 -2.95 7.67 0.40
CA SER A 348 -3.79 6.54 0.78
C SER A 348 -3.12 5.62 1.79
N GLY A 349 -3.92 4.88 2.54
CA GLY A 349 -3.40 3.97 3.55
C GLY A 349 -2.74 2.70 3.03
N TYR A 350 -2.74 2.49 1.71
CA TYR A 350 -2.40 1.21 1.12
C TYR A 350 -1.00 0.73 1.47
N ALA A 351 -0.01 1.64 1.52
CA ALA A 351 1.36 1.29 1.85
C ALA A 351 1.48 0.66 3.25
N ASN A 352 0.73 1.18 4.22
CA ASN A 352 0.79 0.64 5.58
C ASN A 352 0.01 -0.66 5.70
N GLU A 353 -1.12 -0.77 5.00
CA GLU A 353 -1.91 -2.00 5.00
C GLU A 353 -1.10 -3.15 4.38
N ILE A 354 -0.44 -2.93 3.23
CA ILE A 354 0.37 -3.98 2.62
C ILE A 354 1.59 -4.35 3.48
N LEU A 355 2.23 -3.38 4.13
CA LEU A 355 3.35 -3.64 5.05
C LEU A 355 2.88 -4.46 6.26
N LEU A 356 1.76 -4.10 6.89
CA LEU A 356 1.20 -4.86 8.00
C LEU A 356 0.82 -6.29 7.61
N ILE A 357 0.10 -6.45 6.49
CA ILE A 357 -0.32 -7.78 6.02
C ILE A 357 0.91 -8.63 5.71
N SER A 358 1.93 -8.04 5.07
CA SER A 358 3.17 -8.73 4.73
C SER A 358 4.00 -9.09 5.98
N ALA A 359 3.99 -8.25 7.01
CA ALA A 359 4.68 -8.53 8.28
C ALA A 359 4.26 -9.88 8.89
N ALA A 360 2.99 -10.25 8.77
CA ALA A 360 2.46 -11.52 9.25
C ALA A 360 2.89 -12.74 8.42
N GLN A 361 3.41 -12.52 7.20
CA GLN A 361 3.77 -13.58 6.25
C GLN A 361 5.28 -13.77 6.10
N ILE A 362 6.07 -12.75 6.43
CA ILE A 362 7.52 -12.74 6.24
C ILE A 362 8.24 -13.52 7.35
N SER A 363 9.17 -14.39 6.95
CA SER A 363 9.99 -15.17 7.88
C SER A 363 11.07 -14.36 8.60
N ASN A 364 11.56 -13.28 7.96
CA ASN A 364 12.53 -12.35 8.55
C ASN A 364 11.87 -11.51 9.67
N GLN A 365 12.13 -11.91 10.92
CA GLN A 365 11.56 -11.30 12.10
C GLN A 365 11.91 -9.81 12.29
N GLN A 366 13.06 -9.36 11.79
CA GLN A 366 13.45 -7.95 11.90
C GLN A 366 12.58 -7.08 10.99
N ARG A 367 12.46 -7.47 9.71
CA ARG A 367 11.57 -6.78 8.75
C ARG A 367 10.11 -6.79 9.23
N ALA A 368 9.63 -7.95 9.69
CA ALA A 368 8.26 -8.07 10.19
C ALA A 368 7.97 -7.09 11.35
N LYS A 369 8.88 -6.98 12.31
CA LYS A 369 8.75 -6.03 13.44
C LYS A 369 8.78 -4.57 12.98
N GLU A 370 9.64 -4.24 12.04
CA GLU A 370 9.75 -2.88 11.49
C GLU A 370 8.47 -2.47 10.77
N TYR A 371 7.93 -3.33 9.91
CA TYR A 371 6.69 -3.06 9.20
C TYR A 371 5.49 -2.94 10.14
N GLN A 372 5.41 -3.80 11.16
CA GLN A 372 4.39 -3.70 12.20
C GLN A 372 4.51 -2.37 12.96
N TRP A 373 5.73 -1.97 13.35
CA TRP A 373 5.96 -0.71 14.06
C TRP A 373 5.53 0.51 13.23
N LEU A 374 5.80 0.52 11.92
CA LEU A 374 5.36 1.60 11.03
C LEU A 374 3.83 1.75 11.00
N TRP A 375 3.11 0.63 10.94
CA TRP A 375 1.65 0.64 11.00
C TRP A 375 1.13 1.14 12.36
N GLU A 376 1.72 0.68 13.47
CA GLU A 376 1.36 1.13 14.82
C GLU A 376 1.62 2.64 14.98
N HIS A 377 2.75 3.12 14.44
CA HIS A 377 3.08 4.55 14.41
C HIS A 377 2.04 5.35 13.63
N ARG A 378 1.64 4.89 12.44
CA ARG A 378 0.57 5.51 11.66
C ARG A 378 -0.74 5.60 12.43
N LYS A 379 -1.17 4.51 13.05
CA LYS A 379 -2.45 4.45 13.79
C LYS A 379 -2.48 5.45 14.94
N ASN A 380 -1.34 5.70 15.59
CA ASN A 380 -1.24 6.73 16.62
C ASN A 380 -1.27 8.16 16.04
N ASN A 381 -0.95 8.32 14.75
CA ASN A 381 -0.97 9.59 14.03
C ASN A 381 -2.27 9.82 13.24
N THR A 382 -3.14 8.82 13.03
CA THR A 382 -4.35 8.95 12.18
C THR A 382 -5.40 9.92 12.74
N ASP A 383 -5.44 10.11 14.05
CA ASP A 383 -6.31 11.10 14.70
C ASP A 383 -5.90 12.55 14.34
N LEU A 384 -4.67 12.76 13.85
CA LEU A 384 -4.12 14.09 13.56
C LEU A 384 -4.53 14.65 12.20
N LEU A 385 -5.10 13.84 11.30
CA LEU A 385 -5.17 14.21 9.87
C LEU A 385 -6.56 14.09 9.23
N GLY A 386 -7.60 13.68 9.95
CA GLY A 386 -8.95 13.61 9.38
C GLY A 386 -9.04 12.79 8.07
N LEU A 387 -8.14 11.81 7.89
CA LEU A 387 -7.85 11.13 6.61
C LEU A 387 -8.99 10.27 6.05
N ASN A 388 -10.15 10.26 6.69
CA ASN A 388 -11.36 9.59 6.19
C ASN A 388 -12.16 10.44 5.19
N LYS A 389 -11.68 11.61 4.80
CA LYS A 389 -12.33 12.46 3.78
C LYS A 389 -11.32 12.88 2.72
N LYS A 390 -11.79 13.04 1.49
CA LYS A 390 -11.12 13.53 0.29
C LYS A 390 -10.51 14.94 0.49
N TYR A 391 -9.50 15.08 1.34
CA TYR A 391 -9.04 16.38 1.83
C TYR A 391 -8.00 17.07 0.95
N PHE A 392 -7.42 16.39 -0.05
CA PHE A 392 -6.34 16.96 -0.87
C PHE A 392 -6.75 17.37 -2.30
N GLU A 393 -8.03 17.27 -2.68
CA GLU A 393 -8.43 17.56 -4.08
C GLU A 393 -8.79 19.03 -4.38
N SER A 394 -8.85 19.94 -3.40
CA SER A 394 -9.15 21.34 -3.71
C SER A 394 -8.69 22.35 -2.66
N SER A 395 -7.43 22.75 -2.71
CA SER A 395 -6.99 24.14 -2.40
C SER A 395 -5.47 24.21 -2.39
N GLU A 396 -4.94 25.37 -2.78
CA GLU A 396 -3.53 25.72 -2.52
C GLU A 396 -3.21 25.56 -1.03
N PRO A 397 -2.05 24.98 -0.65
CA PRO A 397 -1.64 24.92 0.75
C PRO A 397 -1.54 26.34 1.32
N VAL A 398 -2.10 26.55 2.52
CA VAL A 398 -2.12 27.88 3.15
C VAL A 398 -0.89 28.08 4.04
N VAL A 399 -0.36 26.99 4.61
CA VAL A 399 0.78 27.04 5.51
C VAL A 399 1.65 25.78 5.39
N ASN A 400 2.97 25.97 5.18
CA ASN A 400 3.98 24.92 5.33
C ASN A 400 4.52 24.95 6.76
N LEU A 401 4.36 23.86 7.50
CA LEU A 401 4.87 23.69 8.85
C LEU A 401 6.07 22.77 8.86
N LEU A 402 7.15 23.21 9.48
CA LEU A 402 8.33 22.40 9.66
C LEU A 402 8.65 22.25 11.16
N ILE A 403 8.59 21.01 11.65
CA ILE A 403 8.83 20.66 13.05
C ILE A 403 10.15 19.89 13.16
N ASN A 404 11.07 20.38 13.99
CA ASN A 404 12.36 19.75 14.26
C ASN A 404 12.37 19.11 15.66
N TYR A 405 12.76 17.84 15.76
CA TYR A 405 12.75 17.08 17.02
C TYR A 405 13.98 16.20 17.21
N GLY A 406 14.33 15.95 18.48
CA GLY A 406 15.43 15.07 18.88
C GLY A 406 14.94 13.83 19.63
N ASN A 407 15.36 12.64 19.22
CA ASN A 407 15.07 11.38 19.92
C ASN A 407 16.37 10.61 20.24
N CYS A 408 16.74 10.53 21.53
CA CYS A 408 17.72 9.60 22.14
C CYS A 408 19.19 9.62 21.60
N PRO A 409 20.17 9.00 22.31
CA PRO A 409 21.57 9.47 22.32
C PRO A 409 22.44 9.27 21.07
N ASN A 410 21.89 8.87 19.92
CA ASN A 410 22.64 8.67 18.67
C ASN A 410 21.80 9.19 17.48
N GLU A 411 21.59 10.50 17.49
CA GLU A 411 20.59 11.30 16.77
C GLU A 411 20.50 11.11 15.24
N ILE A 412 19.25 11.00 14.75
CA ILE A 412 18.81 11.61 13.48
C ILE A 412 17.73 12.63 13.85
N THR A 413 17.92 13.88 13.45
CA THR A 413 16.89 14.94 13.53
C THR A 413 15.90 14.75 12.38
N GLY A 414 14.62 14.56 12.70
CA GLY A 414 13.56 14.41 11.72
C GLY A 414 12.95 15.75 11.34
N ILE A 415 12.60 15.91 10.06
CA ILE A 415 11.82 17.04 9.54
C ILE A 415 10.41 16.53 9.25
N ILE A 416 9.40 17.12 9.88
CA ILE A 416 7.99 16.92 9.48
C ILE A 416 7.55 18.12 8.68
N ASN A 417 7.19 17.93 7.41
CA ASN A 417 6.47 18.94 6.63
C ASN A 417 4.97 18.68 6.74
N ILE A 418 4.19 19.64 7.24
CA ILE A 418 2.73 19.55 7.32
C ILE A 418 2.15 20.68 6.47
N ASP A 419 1.42 20.31 5.42
CA ASP A 419 0.66 21.25 4.60
C ASP A 419 -0.73 21.42 5.22
N LEU A 420 -1.03 22.60 5.78
CA LEU A 420 -2.36 22.92 6.29
C LEU A 420 -3.23 23.52 5.18
N HIS A 421 -4.39 22.90 4.95
CA HIS A 421 -5.39 23.36 3.99
C HIS A 421 -6.45 24.27 4.63
N ARG A 422 -6.94 25.25 3.86
CA ARG A 422 -7.92 26.26 4.29
C ARG A 422 -9.23 25.67 4.85
N SER A 423 -9.63 24.50 4.37
CA SER A 423 -10.81 23.78 4.85
C SER A 423 -10.71 23.32 6.31
N LEU A 424 -9.50 23.24 6.88
CA LEU A 424 -9.28 22.96 8.31
C LEU A 424 -9.46 24.21 9.18
N ILE A 425 -9.40 25.41 8.59
CA ILE A 425 -9.37 26.69 9.29
C ILE A 425 -10.78 27.31 9.36
N GLU A 426 -11.63 27.07 8.37
CA GLU A 426 -12.88 27.81 8.20
C GLU A 426 -14.12 27.20 8.89
N GLU A 427 -14.09 25.96 9.40
CA GLU A 427 -15.27 25.36 10.06
C GLU A 427 -15.39 25.61 11.58
N GLU A 428 -14.38 26.13 12.29
CA GLU A 428 -14.48 26.32 13.76
C GLU A 428 -13.97 27.64 14.36
N LEU A 429 -13.42 28.59 13.60
CA LEU A 429 -12.73 29.74 14.22
C LEU A 429 -13.47 31.07 14.01
N ILE A 430 -14.13 31.55 15.07
CA ILE A 430 -14.82 32.87 15.12
C ILE A 430 -13.87 33.98 15.63
N GLU A 431 -12.70 33.66 16.18
CA GLU A 431 -11.65 34.62 16.58
C GLU A 431 -10.24 34.01 16.36
N PRO A 432 -9.15 34.82 16.26
CA PRO A 432 -7.82 34.32 16.00
C PRO A 432 -7.26 33.68 17.29
N GLU A 433 -7.56 32.40 17.50
CA GLU A 433 -6.92 31.59 18.52
C GLU A 433 -5.78 30.79 17.93
N LYS A 434 -4.67 30.75 18.68
CA LYS A 434 -3.44 29.99 18.41
C LYS A 434 -3.73 28.61 17.81
N ILE A 435 -3.07 28.29 16.70
CA ILE A 435 -3.05 26.96 16.12
C ILE A 435 -2.38 26.02 17.13
N SER A 436 -3.09 24.94 17.50
CA SER A 436 -2.58 23.93 18.42
C SER A 436 -2.29 22.63 17.67
N ILE A 437 -1.07 22.11 17.75
CA ILE A 437 -0.65 20.85 17.14
C ILE A 437 -0.15 19.92 18.24
N TYR A 438 -0.65 18.68 18.25
CA TYR A 438 -0.10 17.67 19.14
C TYR A 438 1.18 17.08 18.56
N VAL A 439 2.24 17.06 19.36
CA VAL A 439 3.55 16.56 19.00
C VAL A 439 4.07 15.63 20.11
N PRO A 440 4.18 14.31 19.88
CA PRO A 440 4.54 13.32 20.91
C PRO A 440 6.02 13.32 21.30
N PHE A 441 6.79 14.31 20.86
CA PHE A 441 8.22 14.44 21.09
C PHE A 441 8.58 15.90 21.40
N GLU A 442 9.77 16.11 21.96
CA GLU A 442 10.24 17.46 22.30
C GLU A 442 10.53 18.25 21.02
N VAL A 443 9.80 19.37 20.85
CA VAL A 443 9.97 20.28 19.72
C VAL A 443 11.07 21.27 20.04
N SER A 444 12.10 21.29 19.21
CA SER A 444 13.25 22.19 19.36
C SER A 444 13.08 23.50 18.59
N SER A 445 12.34 23.46 17.47
CA SER A 445 11.97 24.63 16.69
C SER A 445 10.72 24.37 15.87
N LEU A 446 9.92 25.41 15.66
CA LEU A 446 8.76 25.41 14.77
C LEU A 446 8.98 26.45 13.69
N ILE A 447 8.85 26.07 12.43
CA ILE A 447 8.91 26.99 11.29
C ILE A 447 7.55 26.99 10.59
N VAL A 448 6.97 28.17 10.41
CA VAL A 448 5.71 28.39 9.71
C VAL A 448 6.00 29.25 8.50
N ASN A 449 5.75 28.74 7.30
CA ASN A 449 6.01 29.45 6.03
C ASN A 449 7.45 29.97 5.90
N GLY A 450 8.43 29.17 6.34
CA GLY A 450 9.85 29.51 6.29
C GLY A 450 10.31 30.50 7.37
N VAL A 451 9.42 30.90 8.29
CA VAL A 451 9.74 31.78 9.42
C VAL A 451 9.79 30.95 10.70
N ASN A 452 10.83 31.12 11.50
CA ASN A 452 10.90 30.50 12.83
C ASN A 452 9.84 31.16 13.73
N THR A 453 8.85 30.38 14.15
CA THR A 453 7.65 30.86 14.83
C THR A 453 7.71 30.48 16.31
N PRO A 454 7.54 31.43 17.23
CA PRO A 454 7.43 31.13 18.65
C PRO A 454 6.25 30.19 18.90
N PHE A 455 6.45 29.20 19.77
CA PHE A 455 5.38 28.31 20.20
C PHE A 455 5.43 28.13 21.72
N GLU A 456 4.27 27.83 22.29
CA GLU A 456 4.13 27.39 23.67
C GLU A 456 4.00 25.87 23.69
N SER A 457 4.84 25.16 24.45
CA SER A 457 4.68 23.73 24.65
C SER A 457 4.00 23.44 25.99
N GLU A 458 2.92 22.67 25.97
CA GLU A 458 2.26 22.13 27.15
C GLU A 458 2.10 20.62 26.98
N SER A 459 2.95 19.84 27.67
CA SER A 459 3.07 18.39 27.43
C SER A 459 3.44 18.11 25.96
N SER A 460 2.70 17.23 25.30
CA SER A 460 2.82 16.92 23.88
C SER A 460 1.98 17.84 22.99
N LEU A 461 1.67 19.07 23.39
CA LEU A 461 0.90 20.03 22.59
C LEU A 461 1.74 21.29 22.37
N ILE A 462 1.92 21.72 21.12
CA ILE A 462 2.50 23.02 20.76
C ILE A 462 1.40 23.98 20.30
N LYS A 463 1.44 25.23 20.75
CA LYS A 463 0.51 26.30 20.35
C LYS A 463 1.27 27.47 19.75
N PHE A 464 0.86 27.97 18.59
CA PHE A 464 1.51 29.10 17.91
C PHE A 464 0.48 29.98 17.18
N ASP A 465 0.86 31.23 16.91
CA ASP A 465 0.01 32.23 16.26
C ASP A 465 -0.07 32.04 14.73
#